data_AF-A0A7Y1W046-F1
#
_entry.id   AF-A0A7Y1W046-F1
#
_cell.length_a   1.000
_cell.length_b   1.000
_cell.length_c   1.000
_cell.angle_alpha   90.00
_cell.angle_beta   90.00
_cell.angle_gamma   90.00
#
_symmetry.space_group_name_H-M   'P 1'
#
loop_
_entity.id
_entity.type
_entity.pdbx_description
1 polymer ?
#
loop_
_entity_poly.entity_id
_entity_poly.type
_entity_poly.pdbx_seq_one_letter_code
_entity_poly.pdbx_strand_id
1 'polypeptide(L)'
;MKALACMCALVMSVLLSACSTMTPARYIPSADTNLALDKLAGAQARVMPLGMPADPDVNCRMMGPVKPADGMTIGEFVAEAFNTEFKYADIYAVDGITLSGNMDRVEFSSIVGLTSGRWDLALTLNSSNGQSISTQNLYEFKSGFDAITACNQTAQALGTAVQELVRKTVTDSRFPALLQP
;
A
#
# COMPACT_ATOMS: atom_id res chain seq x y z
N MET A 1 -51.47 10.29 17.32
CA MET A 1 -50.27 9.98 18.13
C MET A 1 -49.52 8.73 17.67
N LYS A 2 -50.17 7.58 17.44
CA LYS A 2 -49.51 6.35 16.95
C LYS A 2 -48.81 6.48 15.59
N ALA A 3 -49.41 7.20 14.63
CA ALA A 3 -48.83 7.41 13.30
C ALA A 3 -47.57 8.31 13.32
N LEU A 4 -47.50 9.29 14.24
CA LEU A 4 -46.36 10.19 14.40
C LEU A 4 -45.16 9.46 15.04
N ALA A 5 -45.43 8.55 15.98
CA ALA A 5 -44.41 7.71 16.60
C ALA A 5 -43.81 6.69 15.61
N CYS A 6 -44.62 6.09 14.72
CA CYS A 6 -44.12 5.21 13.66
C CYS A 6 -43.25 5.94 12.63
N MET A 7 -43.59 7.19 12.30
CA MET A 7 -42.84 7.97 11.30
C MET A 7 -41.48 8.44 11.83
N CYS A 8 -41.38 8.79 13.12
CA CYS A 8 -40.09 9.07 13.76
C CYS A 8 -39.21 7.81 13.89
N ALA A 9 -39.80 6.64 14.18
CA ALA A 9 -39.06 5.39 14.27
C ALA A 9 -38.46 4.96 12.91
N LEU A 10 -39.19 5.18 11.81
CA LEU A 10 -38.74 4.85 10.46
C LEU A 10 -37.60 5.77 9.97
N VAL A 11 -37.65 7.07 10.31
CA VAL A 11 -36.59 8.04 9.95
C VAL A 11 -35.31 7.77 10.76
N MET A 12 -35.42 7.35 12.03
CA MET A 12 -34.26 7.03 12.87
C MET A 12 -33.52 5.76 12.39
N SER A 13 -34.23 4.78 11.80
CA SER A 13 -33.60 3.59 11.23
C SER A 13 -32.80 3.85 9.95
N VAL A 14 -33.11 4.91 9.20
CA VAL A 14 -32.36 5.28 7.97
C VAL A 14 -31.04 5.99 8.30
N LEU A 15 -30.94 6.61 9.48
CA LEU A 15 -29.74 7.32 9.94
C LEU A 15 -28.65 6.38 10.52
N LEU A 16 -28.96 5.10 10.72
CA LEU A 16 -28.02 4.09 11.24
C LEU A 16 -27.25 3.34 10.13
N SER A 17 -27.62 3.53 8.86
CA SER A 17 -26.86 2.99 7.73
C SER A 17 -25.90 4.03 7.17
N ALA A 18 -24.64 3.63 7.05
CA ALA A 18 -23.59 4.23 6.21
C ALA A 18 -22.61 5.24 6.86
N CYS A 19 -21.92 4.79 7.90
CA CYS A 19 -20.46 4.89 7.87
C CYS A 19 -19.89 3.48 7.65
N SER A 20 -20.08 2.93 6.45
CA SER A 20 -19.26 1.81 5.98
C SER A 20 -17.88 2.39 5.68
N THR A 21 -17.07 2.57 6.73
CA THR A 21 -15.71 3.06 6.62
C THR A 21 -14.85 1.96 6.00
N MET A 22 -14.27 2.27 4.85
CA MET A 22 -13.23 1.42 4.27
C MET A 22 -12.12 1.32 5.28
N THR A 23 -11.81 0.10 5.74
CA THR A 23 -10.75 -0.10 6.73
C THR A 23 -9.42 0.16 6.05
N PRO A 24 -8.73 1.26 6.38
CA PRO A 24 -7.52 1.62 5.68
C PRO A 24 -6.37 0.72 6.13
N ALA A 25 -5.53 0.29 5.19
CA ALA A 25 -4.42 -0.60 5.50
C ALA A 25 -3.39 0.09 6.39
N ARG A 26 -2.95 -0.62 7.43
CA ARG A 26 -1.69 -0.34 8.16
C ARG A 26 -0.67 -1.37 7.73
N TYR A 27 0.58 -0.96 7.60
CA TYR A 27 1.63 -1.87 7.17
C TYR A 27 1.98 -2.85 8.29
N ILE A 28 2.24 -4.11 7.92
CA ILE A 28 2.67 -5.17 8.83
C ILE A 28 3.98 -5.74 8.26
N PRO A 29 5.06 -5.86 9.06
CA PRO A 29 6.32 -6.46 8.62
C PRO A 29 6.14 -7.91 8.16
N SER A 30 6.96 -8.37 7.22
CA SER A 30 6.96 -9.73 6.69
C SER A 30 8.20 -10.49 7.14
N ALA A 31 8.02 -11.66 7.76
CA ALA A 31 9.14 -12.52 8.17
C ALA A 31 10.04 -12.92 6.99
N ASP A 32 9.45 -13.20 5.82
CA ASP A 32 10.19 -13.60 4.62
C ASP A 32 11.00 -12.43 4.04
N THR A 33 10.47 -11.20 4.12
CA THR A 33 11.20 -9.99 3.70
C THR A 33 12.37 -9.75 4.63
N ASN A 34 12.17 -9.85 5.94
CA ASN A 34 13.24 -9.67 6.93
C ASN A 34 14.35 -10.71 6.77
N LEU A 35 14.01 -11.98 6.55
CA LEU A 35 15.00 -13.04 6.27
C LEU A 35 15.84 -12.74 5.01
N ALA A 36 15.25 -12.09 4.00
CA ALA A 36 16.00 -11.65 2.83
C ALA A 36 16.94 -10.49 3.15
N LEU A 37 16.49 -9.54 3.97
CA LEU A 37 17.26 -8.37 4.39
C LEU A 37 18.38 -8.70 5.38
N ASP A 38 18.25 -9.77 6.19
CA ASP A 38 19.31 -10.23 7.11
C ASP A 38 20.64 -10.50 6.39
N LYS A 39 20.59 -10.86 5.11
CA LYS A 39 21.78 -11.07 4.26
C LYS A 39 22.54 -9.78 3.97
N LEU A 40 21.94 -8.64 4.27
CA LEU A 40 22.45 -7.28 4.10
C LEU A 40 22.84 -6.65 5.44
N ALA A 41 23.02 -7.47 6.48
CA ALA A 41 23.43 -7.03 7.81
C ALA A 41 24.64 -6.08 7.75
N GLY A 42 24.56 -4.98 8.50
CA GLY A 42 25.56 -3.90 8.49
C GLY A 42 25.34 -2.83 7.43
N ALA A 43 24.40 -3.01 6.50
CA ALA A 43 23.92 -1.90 5.66
C ALA A 43 23.26 -0.83 6.53
N GLN A 44 23.33 0.42 6.07
CA GLN A 44 22.72 1.57 6.73
C GLN A 44 21.98 2.38 5.68
N ALA A 45 20.65 2.34 5.71
CA ALA A 45 19.83 3.00 4.71
C ALA A 45 18.47 3.47 5.22
N ARG A 46 17.87 4.40 4.48
CA ARG A 46 16.48 4.83 4.66
C ARG A 46 15.82 5.14 3.33
N VAL A 47 14.51 4.99 3.27
CA VAL A 47 13.69 5.39 2.12
C VAL A 47 13.01 6.73 2.42
N MET A 48 13.15 7.68 1.50
CA MET A 48 12.42 8.95 1.54
C MET A 48 10.97 8.76 1.11
N PRO A 49 10.03 9.65 1.49
CA PRO A 49 8.70 9.68 0.90
C PRO A 49 8.77 9.61 -0.63
N LEU A 50 8.05 8.67 -1.22
CA LEU A 50 8.07 8.46 -2.67
C LEU A 50 7.06 9.38 -3.34
N GLY A 51 7.43 9.96 -4.49
CA GLY A 51 6.50 10.70 -5.33
C GLY A 51 5.38 9.79 -5.87
N MET A 52 4.23 10.38 -6.14
CA MET A 52 3.11 9.71 -6.82
C MET A 52 3.13 10.01 -8.33
N PRO A 53 2.53 9.16 -9.17
CA PRO A 53 2.23 9.53 -10.56
C PRO A 53 1.39 10.81 -10.62
N ALA A 54 1.45 11.53 -11.74
CA ALA A 54 0.78 12.83 -11.88
C ALA A 54 -0.76 12.75 -11.76
N ASP A 55 -1.35 11.63 -12.18
CA ASP A 55 -2.81 11.41 -12.13
C ASP A 55 -3.12 9.96 -11.73
N PRO A 56 -2.98 9.59 -10.44
CA PRO A 56 -3.21 8.23 -10.00
C PRO A 56 -4.72 7.98 -9.87
N ASP A 57 -5.27 7.03 -10.63
CA ASP A 57 -6.66 6.62 -10.46
C ASP A 57 -6.80 5.74 -9.22
N VAL A 58 -7.12 6.42 -8.11
CA VAL A 58 -7.34 5.78 -6.82
C VAL A 58 -8.82 5.63 -6.48
N ASN A 59 -9.75 6.03 -7.35
CA ASN A 59 -11.17 6.04 -7.03
C ASN A 59 -11.82 4.67 -7.23
N CYS A 60 -12.52 4.17 -6.22
CA CYS A 60 -13.21 2.88 -6.30
C CYS A 60 -14.71 3.05 -6.48
N ARG A 61 -15.22 2.81 -7.70
CA ARG A 61 -16.66 2.65 -7.98
C ARG A 61 -17.58 3.69 -7.33
N MET A 62 -17.20 4.97 -7.37
CA MET A 62 -17.91 6.09 -6.74
C MET A 62 -17.98 6.06 -5.19
N MET A 63 -17.38 5.05 -4.54
CA MET A 63 -17.19 5.00 -3.08
C MET A 63 -16.08 5.94 -2.59
N GLY A 64 -15.33 6.54 -3.52
CA GLY A 64 -14.24 7.45 -3.23
C GLY A 64 -12.86 6.78 -3.33
N PRO A 65 -11.81 7.49 -2.92
CA PRO A 65 -10.44 7.03 -3.11
C PRO A 65 -10.07 5.92 -2.12
N VAL A 66 -9.39 4.89 -2.61
CA VAL A 66 -8.73 3.88 -1.77
C VAL A 66 -7.42 4.47 -1.26
N LYS A 67 -7.31 4.61 0.07
CA LYS A 67 -6.13 5.18 0.72
C LYS A 67 -5.65 4.31 1.90
N PRO A 68 -4.34 4.29 2.16
CA PRO A 68 -3.77 3.80 3.42
C PRO A 68 -4.28 4.56 4.65
N ALA A 69 -3.93 4.06 5.84
CA ALA A 69 -4.31 4.71 7.10
C ALA A 69 -3.67 6.11 7.25
N ASP A 70 -4.20 6.88 8.19
CA ASP A 70 -3.65 8.16 8.64
C ASP A 70 -3.53 9.25 7.55
N GLY A 71 -4.26 9.12 6.45
CA GLY A 71 -4.32 10.12 5.38
C GLY A 71 -3.12 10.10 4.43
N MET A 72 -2.26 9.08 4.52
CA MET A 72 -1.09 8.92 3.67
C MET A 72 -1.46 8.70 2.19
N THR A 73 -0.57 9.14 1.31
CA THR A 73 -0.51 8.68 -0.08
C THR A 73 0.00 7.24 -0.13
N ILE A 74 -0.24 6.55 -1.26
CA ILE A 74 0.28 5.19 -1.46
C ILE A 74 1.82 5.20 -1.54
N GLY A 75 2.43 6.25 -2.09
CA GLY A 75 3.89 6.42 -2.12
C GLY A 75 4.50 6.55 -0.72
N GLU A 76 3.88 7.35 0.16
CA GLU A 76 4.29 7.45 1.57
C GLU A 76 4.13 6.10 2.29
N PHE A 77 3.03 5.40 2.05
CA PHE A 77 2.80 4.08 2.64
C PHE A 77 3.83 3.04 2.18
N VAL A 78 4.26 3.06 0.91
CA VAL A 78 5.35 2.21 0.41
C VAL A 78 6.69 2.60 1.03
N ALA A 79 6.99 3.89 1.19
CA ALA A 79 8.20 4.34 1.86
C ALA A 79 8.23 3.91 3.34
N GLU A 80 7.11 4.03 4.05
CA GLU A 80 6.96 3.55 5.42
C GLU A 80 7.13 2.03 5.51
N ALA A 81 6.59 1.28 4.54
CA ALA A 81 6.75 -0.16 4.47
C ALA A 81 8.22 -0.57 4.38
N PHE A 82 9.00 0.01 3.45
CA PHE A 82 10.44 -0.24 3.37
C PHE A 82 11.15 0.11 4.68
N ASN A 83 10.91 1.30 5.23
CA ASN A 83 11.56 1.73 6.46
C ASN A 83 11.17 0.87 7.66
N THR A 84 9.98 0.31 7.68
CA THR A 84 9.54 -0.63 8.70
C THR A 84 10.35 -1.92 8.59
N GLU A 85 10.44 -2.52 7.41
CA GLU A 85 11.26 -3.74 7.22
C GLU A 85 12.74 -3.47 7.52
N PHE A 86 13.27 -2.30 7.13
CA PHE A 86 14.65 -1.92 7.44
C PHE A 86 14.90 -1.82 8.95
N LYS A 87 13.92 -1.34 9.73
CA LYS A 87 14.01 -1.30 11.20
C LYS A 87 13.98 -2.71 11.80
N TYR A 88 13.16 -3.60 11.27
CA TYR A 88 13.09 -4.99 11.73
C TYR A 88 14.35 -5.80 11.38
N ALA A 89 15.01 -5.47 10.26
CA ALA A 89 16.26 -6.07 9.83
C ALA A 89 17.53 -5.36 10.37
N ASP A 90 17.39 -4.35 11.25
CA ASP A 90 18.50 -3.57 11.82
C ASP A 90 19.43 -2.90 10.78
N ILE A 91 18.87 -2.50 9.63
CA ILE A 91 19.59 -1.75 8.57
C ILE A 91 19.10 -0.32 8.40
N TYR A 92 18.06 0.09 9.15
CA TYR A 92 17.55 1.46 9.09
C TYR A 92 18.54 2.45 9.72
N ALA A 93 18.94 3.48 8.99
CA ALA A 93 19.80 4.54 9.50
C ALA A 93 19.44 5.91 8.92
N VAL A 94 19.45 6.95 9.77
CA VAL A 94 19.21 8.34 9.34
C VAL A 94 20.40 8.88 8.52
N ASP A 95 21.62 8.57 8.95
CA ASP A 95 22.87 9.10 8.39
C ASP A 95 23.54 8.17 7.35
N GLY A 96 22.79 7.18 6.84
CA GLY A 96 23.26 6.20 5.85
C GLY A 96 22.86 6.53 4.40
N ILE A 97 22.88 5.50 3.56
CA ILE A 97 22.39 5.57 2.18
C ILE A 97 20.93 6.07 2.16
N THR A 98 20.67 7.07 1.32
CA THR A 98 19.32 7.57 1.13
C THR A 98 18.76 7.01 -0.17
N LEU A 99 17.70 6.22 -0.07
CA LEU A 99 16.90 5.77 -1.21
C LEU A 99 15.76 6.77 -1.43
N SER A 100 15.72 7.37 -2.61
CA SER A 100 14.68 8.30 -3.05
C SER A 100 13.99 7.75 -4.29
N GLY A 101 12.84 8.29 -4.69
CA GLY A 101 12.18 7.77 -5.88
C GLY A 101 10.73 8.14 -6.03
N ASN A 102 10.06 7.42 -6.92
CA ASN A 102 8.66 7.61 -7.25
C ASN A 102 7.98 6.27 -7.42
N MET A 103 6.68 6.26 -7.16
CA MET A 103 5.77 5.27 -7.72
C MET A 103 5.56 5.62 -9.20
N ASP A 104 5.99 4.74 -10.09
CA ASP A 104 5.80 4.87 -11.54
C ASP A 104 4.38 4.47 -11.96
N ARG A 105 3.76 3.57 -11.18
CA ARG A 105 2.37 3.14 -11.37
C ARG A 105 1.72 2.87 -10.03
N VAL A 106 0.50 3.39 -9.88
CA VAL A 106 -0.40 3.09 -8.78
C VAL A 106 -1.80 2.93 -9.36
N GLU A 107 -2.13 1.70 -9.72
CA GLU A 107 -3.41 1.37 -10.33
C GLU A 107 -4.03 0.18 -9.62
N PHE A 108 -5.36 0.13 -9.59
CA PHE A 108 -6.06 -1.08 -9.21
C PHE A 108 -7.28 -1.31 -10.08
N SER A 109 -7.75 -2.55 -10.10
CA SER A 109 -9.13 -2.85 -10.44
C SER A 109 -9.79 -3.56 -9.28
N SER A 110 -10.94 -3.05 -8.84
CA SER A 110 -11.80 -3.74 -7.89
C SER A 110 -12.60 -4.87 -8.53
N ILE A 111 -12.49 -5.05 -9.86
CA ILE A 111 -13.12 -6.13 -10.62
C ILE A 111 -12.27 -6.61 -11.79
N VAL A 112 -11.90 -7.88 -11.71
CA VAL A 112 -11.32 -8.67 -12.77
C VAL A 112 -12.21 -9.91 -12.88
N GLY A 113 -12.84 -10.11 -14.04
CA GLY A 113 -13.91 -11.09 -14.17
C GLY A 113 -15.13 -10.72 -13.31
N LEU A 114 -15.59 -11.64 -12.46
CA LEU A 114 -16.80 -11.45 -11.63
C LEU A 114 -16.50 -11.14 -10.16
N THR A 115 -15.42 -11.66 -9.59
CA THR A 115 -15.17 -11.64 -8.13
C THR A 115 -13.69 -11.52 -7.77
N SER A 116 -12.84 -11.05 -8.68
CA SER A 116 -11.41 -10.81 -8.38
C SER A 116 -11.10 -9.33 -8.48
N GLY A 117 -9.99 -8.91 -7.90
CA GLY A 117 -9.42 -7.57 -8.04
C GLY A 117 -7.92 -7.67 -8.24
N ARG A 118 -7.29 -6.57 -8.63
CA ARG A 118 -5.84 -6.49 -8.79
C ARG A 118 -5.28 -5.15 -8.35
N TRP A 119 -4.07 -5.15 -7.81
CA TRP A 119 -3.20 -4.00 -7.64
C TRP A 119 -2.04 -4.10 -8.62
N ASP A 120 -1.75 -3.02 -9.35
CA ASP A 120 -0.60 -2.90 -10.24
C ASP A 120 0.25 -1.74 -9.76
N LEU A 121 1.36 -2.08 -9.10
CA LEU A 121 2.26 -1.14 -8.45
C LEU A 121 3.62 -1.22 -9.13
N ALA A 122 4.14 -0.09 -9.57
CA ALA A 122 5.51 0.01 -10.06
C ALA A 122 6.23 1.14 -9.33
N LEU A 123 7.48 0.92 -8.99
CA LEU A 123 8.32 1.87 -8.28
C LEU A 123 9.72 1.90 -8.88
N THR A 124 10.34 3.07 -8.80
CA THR A 124 11.77 3.25 -9.05
C THR A 124 12.43 3.85 -7.82
N LEU A 125 13.45 3.17 -7.27
CA LEU A 125 14.34 3.70 -6.23
C LEU A 125 15.67 4.10 -6.82
N ASN A 126 16.15 5.26 -6.40
CA ASN A 126 17.45 5.82 -6.69
C ASN A 126 18.21 5.94 -5.37
N SER A 127 19.39 5.34 -5.32
CA SER A 127 20.29 5.45 -4.18
C SER A 127 21.16 6.70 -4.30
N SER A 128 21.53 7.27 -3.16
CA SER A 128 22.50 8.35 -3.05
C SER A 128 23.89 7.99 -3.62
N ASN A 129 24.18 6.70 -3.83
CA ASN A 129 25.40 6.22 -4.48
C ASN A 129 25.33 6.19 -6.03
N GLY A 130 24.22 6.65 -6.62
CA GLY A 130 24.00 6.69 -8.07
C GLY A 130 23.43 5.41 -8.68
N GLN A 131 23.25 4.34 -7.90
CA GLN A 131 22.54 3.13 -8.36
C GLN A 131 21.03 3.35 -8.37
N SER A 132 20.33 2.59 -9.22
CA SER A 132 18.88 2.67 -9.34
C SER A 132 18.29 1.29 -9.62
N ILE A 133 17.06 1.06 -9.17
CA ILE A 133 16.29 -0.14 -9.45
C ILE A 133 14.83 0.21 -9.68
N SER A 134 14.22 -0.43 -10.68
CA SER A 134 12.79 -0.39 -10.91
C SER A 134 12.19 -1.77 -10.67
N THR A 135 11.06 -1.81 -9.95
CA THR A 135 10.33 -3.03 -9.61
C THR A 135 8.85 -2.83 -9.87
N GLN A 136 8.21 -3.84 -10.46
CA GLN A 136 6.75 -3.88 -10.64
C GLN A 136 6.16 -5.10 -9.94
N ASN A 137 5.00 -4.93 -9.31
CA ASN A 137 4.20 -6.00 -8.74
C ASN A 137 2.76 -5.93 -9.24
N LEU A 138 2.25 -7.06 -9.74
CA LEU A 138 0.85 -7.26 -10.09
C LEU A 138 0.28 -8.28 -9.10
N TYR A 139 -0.50 -7.79 -8.13
CA TYR A 139 -1.07 -8.59 -7.06
C TYR A 139 -2.57 -8.80 -7.28
N GLU A 140 -3.01 -10.05 -7.35
CA GLU A 140 -4.42 -10.41 -7.49
C GLU A 140 -5.02 -10.80 -6.14
N PHE A 141 -6.28 -10.42 -5.92
CA PHE A 141 -7.01 -10.72 -4.68
C PHE A 141 -8.47 -11.07 -4.96
N LYS A 142 -9.13 -11.72 -4.01
CA LYS A 142 -10.58 -11.97 -4.06
C LYS A 142 -11.32 -10.67 -3.75
N SER A 143 -12.25 -10.29 -4.63
CA SER A 143 -13.07 -9.09 -4.52
C SER A 143 -14.55 -9.43 -4.30
N GLY A 144 -15.38 -8.40 -4.19
CA GLY A 144 -16.84 -8.50 -4.08
C GLY A 144 -17.54 -8.17 -5.39
N PHE A 145 -18.79 -8.63 -5.50
CA PHE A 145 -19.67 -8.23 -6.60
C PHE A 145 -20.20 -6.80 -6.40
N ASP A 146 -20.70 -6.49 -5.20
CA ASP A 146 -21.20 -5.17 -4.85
C ASP A 146 -20.05 -4.17 -4.60
N ALA A 147 -20.32 -2.88 -4.82
CA ALA A 147 -19.30 -1.83 -4.74
C ALA A 147 -18.66 -1.71 -3.35
N ILE A 148 -19.44 -1.86 -2.27
CA ILE A 148 -18.95 -1.68 -0.91
C ILE A 148 -17.95 -2.80 -0.58
N THR A 149 -18.34 -4.05 -0.83
CA THR A 149 -17.46 -5.20 -0.60
C THR A 149 -16.23 -5.13 -1.49
N ALA A 150 -16.38 -4.83 -2.78
CA ALA A 150 -15.25 -4.73 -3.71
C ALA A 150 -14.23 -3.67 -3.28
N CYS A 151 -14.70 -2.49 -2.88
CA CYS A 151 -13.83 -1.41 -2.45
C CYS A 151 -13.18 -1.70 -1.08
N ASN A 152 -13.89 -2.31 -0.14
CA ASN A 152 -13.30 -2.77 1.12
C ASN A 152 -12.20 -3.80 0.90
N GLN A 153 -12.43 -4.79 0.05
CA GLN A 153 -11.42 -5.82 -0.25
C GLN A 153 -10.22 -5.21 -0.97
N THR A 154 -10.44 -4.24 -1.87
CA THR A 154 -9.36 -3.50 -2.52
C THR A 154 -8.49 -2.75 -1.52
N ALA A 155 -9.12 -2.06 -0.55
CA ALA A 155 -8.40 -1.35 0.51
C ALA A 155 -7.61 -2.30 1.42
N GLN A 156 -8.20 -3.44 1.80
CA GLN A 156 -7.53 -4.46 2.62
C GLN A 156 -6.36 -5.13 1.88
N ALA A 157 -6.51 -5.36 0.57
CA ALA A 157 -5.50 -5.98 -0.27
C ALA A 157 -4.24 -5.13 -0.47
N LEU A 158 -4.33 -3.80 -0.27
CA LEU A 158 -3.21 -2.89 -0.49
C LEU A 158 -1.98 -3.24 0.38
N GLY A 159 -2.19 -3.61 1.64
CA GLY A 159 -1.10 -3.99 2.54
C GLY A 159 -0.28 -5.16 2.00
N THR A 160 -0.95 -6.22 1.55
CA THR A 160 -0.28 -7.40 0.97
C THR A 160 0.37 -7.08 -0.39
N ALA A 161 -0.29 -6.29 -1.24
CA ALA A 161 0.29 -5.84 -2.51
C ALA A 161 1.62 -5.09 -2.31
N VAL A 162 1.68 -4.25 -1.28
CA VAL A 162 2.90 -3.51 -0.88
C VAL A 162 3.94 -4.44 -0.25
N GLN A 163 3.54 -5.39 0.61
CA GLN A 163 4.48 -6.40 1.14
C GLN A 163 5.17 -7.17 0.02
N GLU A 164 4.42 -7.62 -0.99
CA GLU A 164 5.00 -8.33 -2.14
C GLU A 164 5.91 -7.45 -2.99
N LEU A 165 5.52 -6.18 -3.20
CA LEU A 165 6.34 -5.20 -3.91
C LEU A 165 7.68 -4.95 -3.20
N VAL A 166 7.64 -4.75 -1.88
CA VAL A 166 8.84 -4.59 -1.05
C VAL A 166 9.69 -5.85 -1.12
N ARG A 167 9.09 -7.03 -0.88
CA ARG A 167 9.79 -8.32 -0.96
C ARG A 167 10.46 -8.51 -2.31
N LYS A 168 9.75 -8.24 -3.41
CA LYS A 168 10.28 -8.38 -4.78
C LYS A 168 11.44 -7.42 -5.01
N THR A 169 11.35 -6.19 -4.51
CA THR A 169 12.43 -5.20 -4.59
C THR A 169 13.67 -5.67 -3.83
N VAL A 170 13.52 -6.06 -2.56
CA VAL A 170 14.68 -6.38 -1.70
C VAL A 170 15.33 -7.74 -2.03
N THR A 171 14.59 -8.63 -2.70
CA THR A 171 15.10 -9.92 -3.18
C THR A 171 15.66 -9.86 -4.60
N ASP A 172 15.54 -8.73 -5.30
CA ASP A 172 16.20 -8.52 -6.58
C ASP A 172 17.72 -8.53 -6.37
N SER A 173 18.46 -9.26 -7.21
CA SER A 173 19.92 -9.42 -7.08
C SER A 173 20.69 -8.10 -7.23
N ARG A 174 20.07 -7.06 -7.78
CA ARG A 174 20.63 -5.71 -7.91
C ARG A 174 20.42 -4.86 -6.67
N PHE A 175 19.46 -5.20 -5.81
CA PHE A 175 19.14 -4.41 -4.60
C PHE A 175 20.33 -4.20 -3.65
N PRO A 176 21.20 -5.19 -3.38
CA PRO A 176 22.37 -4.99 -2.51
C PRO A 176 23.29 -3.86 -3.00
N ALA A 177 23.40 -3.65 -4.32
CA ALA A 177 24.22 -2.58 -4.88
C ALA A 177 23.69 -1.18 -4.54
N LEU A 178 22.40 -1.04 -4.24
CA LEU A 178 21.84 0.23 -3.81
C LEU A 178 22.31 0.62 -2.42
N LEU A 179 22.70 -0.33 -1.56
CA LEU A 179 23.01 -0.10 -0.15
C LEU A 179 24.51 0.05 0.14
N GLN A 180 25.35 0.01 -0.89
CA GLN A 180 26.80 0.16 -0.74
C GLN A 180 27.17 1.66 -0.63
N PRO A 181 28.00 2.07 0.35
CA PRO A 181 28.48 3.44 0.47
C PRO A 181 29.37 3.89 -0.70
#